data_AF-A0A5C8CVK4-F1
#
_entry.id   AF-A0A5C8CVK4-F1
#
_cell.length_a   1.000
_cell.length_b   1.000
_cell.length_c   1.000
_cell.angle_alpha   90.00
_cell.angle_beta   90.00
_cell.angle_gamma   90.00
#
_symmetry.space_group_name_H-M   'P 1'
#
loop_
_entity.id
_entity.type
_entity.pdbx_description
1 polymer ?
#
loop_
_entity_poly.entity_id
_entity_poly.type
_entity_poly.pdbx_seq_one_letter_code
_entity_poly.pdbx_strand_id
1 'polypeptide(L)'
;MRSLALGLKRLCLGFWRGLSDPEFQAIIFLLTMAVLGGSIFYHWIEGWSWLDSAYFSVVALTTVGDATLGPTTGLSKIFTMGFSLIGIGLVLAFLSRLSSYRDQAGRD
;
A
#
# COMPACT_ATOMS: atom_id res chain seq x y z
N MET A 1 15.66 -23.89 20.63
CA MET A 1 15.19 -22.50 20.86
C MET A 1 16.17 -21.43 20.34
N ARG A 2 17.49 -21.56 20.53
CA ARG A 2 18.48 -20.56 20.05
C ARG A 2 18.52 -20.37 18.52
N SER A 3 18.32 -21.43 17.73
CA SER A 3 18.24 -21.36 16.26
C SER A 3 17.02 -20.59 15.75
N LEU A 4 15.87 -20.77 16.41
CA LEU A 4 14.63 -20.04 16.11
C LEU A 4 14.79 -18.53 16.39
N ALA A 5 15.38 -18.18 17.54
CA ALA A 5 15.59 -16.78 17.91
C ALA A 5 16.57 -16.06 16.96
N LEU A 6 17.60 -16.75 16.47
CA LEU A 6 18.53 -16.21 15.46
C LEU A 6 17.85 -16.06 14.08
N GLY A 7 17.02 -17.03 13.69
CA GLY A 7 16.20 -16.92 12.48
C GLY A 7 15.25 -15.72 12.55
N LEU A 8 14.57 -15.53 13.68
CA LEU A 8 13.66 -14.41 13.91
C LEU A 8 14.39 -13.06 13.89
N LYS A 9 15.55 -12.96 14.55
CA LYS A 9 16.38 -11.74 14.50
C LYS A 9 16.83 -11.42 13.07
N ARG A 10 17.24 -12.42 12.28
CA ARG A 10 17.63 -12.23 10.88
C ARG A 10 16.47 -11.79 10.01
N LEU A 11 15.28 -12.36 10.22
CA LEU A 11 14.06 -11.95 9.52
C LEU A 11 13.73 -10.48 9.83
N CYS A 12 13.70 -10.10 11.11
CA CYS A 12 13.44 -8.73 11.53
C CYS A 12 14.49 -7.75 10.99
N LEU A 13 15.78 -8.11 11.03
CA LEU A 13 16.83 -7.25 10.49
C LEU A 13 16.77 -7.12 8.96
N GLY A 14 16.46 -8.22 8.26
CA GLY A 14 16.28 -8.21 6.81
C GLY A 14 15.13 -7.31 6.40
N PHE A 15 13.99 -7.44 7.09
CA PHE A 15 12.84 -6.56 6.91
C PHE A 15 13.19 -5.08 7.20
N TRP A 16 13.90 -4.82 8.29
CA TRP A 16 14.30 -3.45 8.68
C TRP A 16 15.30 -2.81 7.71
N ARG A 17 16.20 -3.61 7.14
CA ARG A 17 17.09 -3.16 6.06
C ARG A 17 16.35 -2.92 4.76
N GLY A 18 15.38 -3.78 4.42
CA GLY A 18 14.51 -3.58 3.25
C GLY A 18 13.72 -2.27 3.35
N LEU A 19 13.23 -1.93 4.54
CA LEU A 19 12.60 -0.64 4.85
C LEU A 19 13.54 0.58 4.74
N SER A 20 14.85 0.36 4.70
CA SER A 20 15.86 1.42 4.58
C SER A 20 16.32 1.66 3.14
N ASP A 21 15.86 0.88 2.16
CA ASP A 21 16.12 1.14 0.75
C ASP A 21 15.37 2.41 0.30
N PRO A 22 16.06 3.42 -0.26
CA PRO A 22 15.44 4.66 -0.75
C PRO A 22 14.25 4.43 -1.69
N GLU A 23 14.31 3.37 -2.51
CA GLU A 23 13.25 3.05 -3.46
C GLU A 23 12.03 2.43 -2.76
N PHE A 24 12.27 1.59 -1.74
CA PHE A 24 11.20 1.03 -0.92
C PHE A 24 10.51 2.12 -0.08
N GLN A 25 11.30 3.05 0.45
CA GLN A 25 10.80 4.24 1.14
C GLN A 25 9.95 5.12 0.22
N ALA A 26 10.37 5.31 -1.04
CA ALA A 26 9.59 6.07 -2.01
C ALA A 26 8.22 5.43 -2.26
N ILE A 27 8.15 4.11 -2.41
CA ILE A 27 6.87 3.39 -2.60
C ILE A 27 5.99 3.52 -1.37
N ILE A 28 6.52 3.33 -0.16
CA ILE A 28 5.75 3.50 1.09
C ILE A 28 5.26 4.93 1.24
N PHE A 29 6.10 5.91 0.92
CA PHE A 29 5.73 7.32 0.95
C PHE A 29 4.59 7.61 -0.04
N LEU A 30 4.67 7.10 -1.27
CA LEU A 30 3.61 7.23 -2.28
C LEU A 30 2.32 6.55 -1.86
N LEU A 31 2.38 5.33 -1.29
CA LEU A 31 1.21 4.64 -0.75
C LEU A 31 0.56 5.44 0.39
N THR A 32 1.37 5.98 1.30
CA THR A 32 0.89 6.79 2.43
C THR A 32 0.22 8.07 1.93
N MET A 33 0.86 8.78 0.99
CA MET A 33 0.29 9.98 0.36
C MET A 33 -1.00 9.66 -0.40
N ALA A 34 -1.07 8.54 -1.12
CA ALA A 34 -2.27 8.11 -1.81
C ALA A 34 -3.42 7.84 -0.83
N VAL A 35 -3.16 7.12 0.28
CA VAL A 35 -4.16 6.86 1.31
C VAL A 35 -4.62 8.16 1.97
N LEU A 36 -3.71 9.06 2.32
CA LEU A 36 -4.06 10.36 2.91
C LEU A 36 -4.88 11.22 1.94
N GLY A 37 -4.47 11.29 0.68
CA GLY A 37 -5.17 12.03 -0.37
C GLY A 37 -6.57 11.47 -0.64
N GLY A 38 -6.70 10.15 -0.74
CA GLY A 38 -7.99 9.46 -0.84
C GLY A 38 -8.87 9.73 0.38
N SER A 39 -8.31 9.65 1.59
CA SER A 39 -9.05 9.86 2.83
C SER A 39 -9.65 11.26 2.90
N ILE A 40 -8.86 12.29 2.56
CA ILE A 40 -9.33 13.68 2.51
C ILE A 40 -10.43 13.82 1.46
N PHE A 41 -10.23 13.25 0.27
CA PHE A 41 -11.19 13.32 -0.82
C PHE A 41 -12.54 12.67 -0.45
N TYR A 42 -12.54 11.44 0.07
CA TYR A 42 -13.77 10.75 0.45
C TYR A 42 -14.46 11.40 1.65
N HIS A 43 -13.71 11.92 2.61
CA HIS A 43 -14.28 12.67 3.74
C HIS A 43 -15.09 13.88 3.25
N TRP A 44 -14.58 14.60 2.24
CA TRP A 44 -15.21 15.83 1.73
C TRP A 44 -16.34 15.56 0.74
N ILE A 45 -16.17 14.57 -0.14
CA ILE A 45 -17.13 14.31 -1.24
C ILE A 45 -18.25 13.35 -0.80
N GLU A 46 -17.95 12.34 0.00
CA GLU A 46 -18.94 11.37 0.47
C GLU A 46 -19.42 11.65 1.91
N GLY A 47 -18.76 12.57 2.64
CA GLY A 47 -19.15 12.92 4.01
C GLY A 47 -18.88 11.81 5.04
N TRP A 48 -18.06 10.81 4.69
CA TRP A 48 -17.73 9.70 5.57
C TRP A 48 -16.85 10.13 6.75
N SER A 49 -16.82 9.34 7.82
CA SER A 49 -15.87 9.61 8.92
C SER A 49 -14.42 9.50 8.43
N TRP A 50 -13.46 10.12 9.13
CA TRP A 50 -12.04 10.00 8.79
C TRP A 50 -11.57 8.55 8.76
N LEU A 51 -12.09 7.72 9.66
CA LEU A 51 -11.75 6.31 9.74
C LEU A 51 -12.31 5.53 8.54
N ASP A 52 -13.58 5.76 8.19
CA ASP A 52 -14.21 5.09 7.04
C ASP A 52 -13.58 5.54 5.72
N SER A 53 -13.19 6.80 5.63
CA SER A 53 -12.49 7.35 4.46
C SER A 53 -11.09 6.73 4.28
N ALA A 54 -10.35 6.58 5.38
CA ALA A 54 -9.05 5.91 5.37
C ALA A 54 -9.17 4.42 5.10
N TYR A 55 -10.15 3.76 5.72
CA TYR A 55 -10.49 2.36 5.47
C TYR A 55 -10.79 2.13 4.00
N PHE A 56 -11.71 2.91 3.41
CA PHE A 56 -12.09 2.79 2.01
C PHE A 56 -10.90 3.05 1.08
N SER A 57 -10.09 4.07 1.38
CA SER A 57 -8.88 4.38 0.60
C SER A 57 -7.91 3.20 0.57
N VAL A 58 -7.69 2.54 1.71
CA VAL A 58 -6.82 1.37 1.77
C VAL A 58 -7.40 0.21 0.96
N VAL A 59 -8.65 -0.18 1.20
CA VAL A 59 -9.25 -1.35 0.53
C VAL A 59 -9.44 -1.15 -0.97
N ALA A 60 -9.67 0.09 -1.42
CA ALA A 60 -9.71 0.44 -2.84
C ALA A 60 -8.32 0.36 -3.47
N LEU A 61 -7.30 0.92 -2.82
CA LEU A 61 -5.92 0.92 -3.32
C LEU A 61 -5.31 -0.49 -3.39
N THR A 62 -5.63 -1.34 -2.42
CA THR A 62 -5.18 -2.74 -2.38
C THR A 62 -6.08 -3.71 -3.14
N THR A 63 -7.09 -3.19 -3.85
CA THR A 63 -8.08 -3.98 -4.61
C THR A 63 -8.83 -5.03 -3.79
N VAL A 64 -8.91 -4.86 -2.47
CA VAL A 64 -9.70 -5.74 -1.59
C VAL A 64 -11.18 -5.44 -1.78
N GLY A 65 -11.51 -4.14 -1.82
CA GLY A 65 -12.89 -3.65 -1.93
C GLY A 65 -13.70 -3.85 -0.65
N ASP A 66 -14.80 -3.11 -0.55
CA ASP A 66 -15.82 -3.30 0.47
C ASP A 66 -17.20 -3.37 -0.21
N ALA A 67 -18.07 -4.26 0.26
CA ALA A 67 -19.39 -4.47 -0.32
C ALA A 67 -20.48 -3.57 0.30
N THR A 68 -20.21 -2.99 1.47
CA THR A 68 -21.13 -2.19 2.29
C THR A 68 -20.85 -0.69 2.20
N LEU A 69 -19.61 -0.30 1.93
CA LEU A 69 -19.13 1.07 1.83
C LEU A 69 -18.56 1.30 0.42
N GLY A 70 -19.14 2.24 -0.31
CA GLY A 70 -18.71 2.55 -1.67
C GLY A 70 -19.20 3.91 -2.18
N PRO A 71 -18.51 4.49 -3.18
CA PRO A 71 -18.76 5.85 -3.67
C PRO A 71 -20.17 5.99 -4.23
N THR A 72 -20.93 6.96 -3.72
CA THR A 72 -22.31 7.23 -4.14
C THR A 72 -22.38 8.29 -5.24
N THR A 73 -21.50 9.30 -5.19
CA THR A 73 -21.49 10.42 -6.14
C THR A 73 -20.81 10.07 -7.47
N GLY A 74 -21.17 10.79 -8.55
CA GLY A 74 -20.52 10.59 -9.86
C GLY A 74 -19.02 10.93 -9.84
N LEU A 75 -18.65 11.99 -9.11
CA LEU A 75 -17.27 12.44 -8.99
C LEU A 75 -16.41 11.42 -8.23
N SER A 76 -16.91 10.88 -7.11
CA SER A 76 -16.16 9.90 -6.32
C SER A 76 -16.01 8.57 -7.05
N LYS A 77 -16.98 8.17 -7.88
CA LYS A 77 -16.85 6.99 -8.75
C LYS A 77 -15.72 7.15 -9.76
N ILE A 78 -15.66 8.28 -10.47
CA ILE A 78 -14.59 8.57 -11.44
C ILE A 78 -13.24 8.63 -10.73
N PHE A 79 -13.17 9.29 -9.57
CA PHE A 79 -11.95 9.33 -8.76
C PHE A 79 -11.51 7.92 -8.36
N THR A 80 -12.44 7.09 -7.85
CA THR A 80 -12.14 5.72 -7.41
C THR A 80 -11.62 4.87 -8.57
N MET A 81 -12.18 5.02 -9.78
CA MET A 81 -11.67 4.31 -10.97
C MET A 81 -10.20 4.64 -11.25
N GLY A 82 -9.84 5.93 -11.24
CA GLY A 82 -8.44 6.35 -11.43
C GLY A 82 -7.53 5.95 -10.26
N PHE A 83 -8.03 6.09 -9.04
CA PHE A 83 -7.33 5.77 -7.80
C PHE A 83 -6.94 4.28 -7.73
N SER A 84 -7.85 3.38 -8.10
CA SER A 84 -7.56 1.93 -8.14
C SER A 84 -6.49 1.57 -9.17
N LEU A 85 -6.42 2.26 -10.32
CA LEU A 85 -5.36 2.04 -11.32
C LEU A 85 -3.98 2.44 -10.77
N ILE A 86 -3.90 3.56 -10.05
CA ILE A 86 -2.68 3.99 -9.37
C ILE A 86 -2.26 2.96 -8.31
N GLY A 87 -3.22 2.43 -7.55
CA GLY A 87 -2.99 1.37 -6.56
C GLY A 87 -2.35 0.13 -7.15
N ILE A 88 -2.89 -0.37 -8.26
CA ILE A 88 -2.31 -1.52 -9.00
C ILE A 88 -0.87 -1.22 -9.42
N GLY A 89 -0.60 -0.02 -9.97
CA GLY A 89 0.75 0.39 -10.37
C GLY A 89 1.75 0.40 -9.20
N LEU A 90 1.34 0.90 -8.04
CA LEU A 90 2.17 0.94 -6.83
C LEU A 90 2.44 -0.47 -6.27
N VAL A 91 1.44 -1.34 -6.27
CA VAL A 91 1.61 -2.75 -5.85
C VAL A 91 2.55 -3.49 -6.81
N LEU A 92 2.45 -3.25 -8.12
CA LEU A 92 3.37 -3.84 -9.11
C LEU A 92 4.80 -3.31 -8.97
N ALA A 93 4.97 -2.02 -8.68
CA ALA A 93 6.28 -1.44 -8.40
C ALA A 93 6.91 -2.09 -7.16
N PHE A 94 6.12 -2.30 -6.11
CA PHE A 94 6.55 -2.98 -4.89
C PHE A 94 7.00 -4.43 -5.17
N LEU A 95 6.17 -5.19 -5.91
CA LEU A 95 6.50 -6.57 -6.29
C LEU A 95 7.76 -6.65 -7.17
N SER A 96 7.92 -5.71 -8.10
CA SER A 96 9.11 -5.62 -8.95
C SER A 96 10.38 -5.42 -8.15
N ARG A 97 10.34 -4.57 -7.11
CA ARG A 97 11.47 -4.37 -6.20
C ARG A 97 11.79 -5.65 -5.41
N LEU A 98 10.79 -6.33 -4.88
CA LEU A 98 10.97 -7.61 -4.20
C LEU A 98 11.58 -8.67 -5.12
N SER A 99 11.16 -8.73 -6.38
CA SER A 99 11.72 -9.66 -7.37
C SER A 99 13.19 -9.34 -7.66
N SER A 100 13.54 -8.05 -7.81
CA SER A 100 14.93 -7.63 -8.02
C SER A 100 15.85 -8.05 -6.86
N TYR A 101 15.36 -7.94 -5.61
CA TYR A 101 16.11 -8.41 -4.44
C TYR A 101 16.35 -9.93 -4.47
N ARG A 102 15.35 -10.71 -4.90
CA ARG A 102 15.48 -12.16 -5.03
C ARG A 102 16.46 -12.55 -6.13
N ASP A 103 16.43 -11.87 -7.27
CA ASP A 103 17.28 -12.19 -8.42
C ASP A 103 18.76 -11.80 -8.20
N GLN A 104 19.05 -10.87 -7.30
CA GLN A 104 20.41 -10.56 -6.85
C GLN A 104 20.95 -11.66 -5.93
N ALA A 105 20.14 -12.14 -4.97
CA ALA A 105 20.53 -13.20 -4.04
C ALA A 105 20.76 -14.58 -4.70
N GLY A 106 20.29 -14.78 -5.94
CA GLY A 106 20.50 -16.00 -6.72
C GLY A 106 21.69 -15.96 -7.68
N ARG A 107 22.39 -14.82 -7.80
CA ARG A 107 23.62 -14.68 -8.61
C ARG A 107 24.92 -14.72 -7.79
N ASP A 108 24.80 -14.84 -6.47
CA ASP A 108 25.90 -15.00 -5.50
C ASP A 108 25.99 -16.47 -5.04
#